data_AF-A0A838JTU7-F1
#
_entry.id   AF-A0A838JTU7-F1
#
_cell.length_a   1.000
_cell.length_b   1.000
_cell.length_c   1.000
_cell.angle_alpha   90.00
_cell.angle_beta   90.00
_cell.angle_gamma   90.00
#
_symmetry.space_group_name_H-M   'P 1'
#
loop_
_entity.id
_entity.type
_entity.pdbx_description
1 polymer ?
#
loop_
_entity_poly.entity_id
_entity_poly.type
_entity_poly.pdbx_seq_one_letter_code
_entity_poly.pdbx_strand_id
1 'polypeptide(L)'
;FACAGAGFSIVFPTALSAAGRTGNMATGPALAAVSTAAYTGFLIGPPFIGFLAELTNLGNALYLVVALSAAIIVFAGAVKTK
;
A
#
# COMPACT_ATOMS: atom_id res chain seq x y z
N PHE A 1 -9.02 -5.25 14.41
CA PHE A 1 -8.04 -5.83 13.46
C PHE A 1 -8.64 -6.80 12.46
N ALA A 2 -9.63 -7.64 12.81
CA ALA A 2 -10.24 -8.59 11.85
C ALA A 2 -10.75 -7.93 10.55
N CYS A 3 -11.51 -6.83 10.65
CA CYS A 3 -12.01 -6.10 9.48
C CYS A 3 -10.89 -5.53 8.59
N ALA A 4 -9.83 -4.99 9.21
CA ALA A 4 -8.68 -4.47 8.48
C ALA A 4 -7.93 -5.61 7.75
N GLY A 5 -7.69 -6.74 8.42
CA GLY A 5 -7.04 -7.90 7.82
C GLY A 5 -7.85 -8.48 6.65
N ALA A 6 -9.18 -8.60 6.81
CA ALA A 6 -10.07 -9.01 5.74
C ALA A 6 -9.97 -8.08 4.52
N GLY A 7 -9.97 -6.76 4.73
CA GLY A 7 -9.80 -5.78 3.66
C GLY A 7 -8.43 -5.85 2.97
N PHE A 8 -7.33 -5.89 3.74
CA PHE A 8 -5.98 -5.89 3.17
C PHE A 8 -5.63 -7.19 2.43
N SER A 9 -6.28 -8.31 2.75
CA SER A 9 -6.03 -9.61 2.11
C SER A 9 -6.13 -9.58 0.58
N ILE A 10 -7.00 -8.73 0.03
CA ILE A 10 -7.18 -8.59 -1.42
C ILE A 10 -6.27 -7.53 -2.05
N VAL A 11 -5.74 -6.58 -1.27
CA VAL A 11 -5.00 -5.41 -1.79
C VAL A 11 -3.67 -5.83 -2.42
N PHE A 12 -2.91 -6.69 -1.74
CA PHE A 12 -1.63 -7.18 -2.26
C PHE A 12 -1.76 -8.02 -3.55
N PRO A 13 -2.59 -9.08 -3.60
CA PRO A 13 -2.74 -9.88 -4.83
C PRO A 13 -3.36 -9.08 -5.98
N THR A 14 -4.25 -8.12 -5.72
CA THR A 14 -4.79 -7.25 -6.77
C THR A 14 -3.73 -6.31 -7.35
N ALA A 15 -2.84 -5.74 -6.52
CA ALA A 15 -1.73 -4.93 -6.99
C ALA A 15 -0.75 -5.74 -7.88
N LEU A 16 -0.42 -6.97 -7.49
CA LEU A 16 0.40 -7.87 -8.30
C LEU A 16 -0.29 -8.26 -9.61
N SER A 17 -1.59 -8.59 -9.56
CA SER A 17 -2.36 -8.94 -10.77
C SER A 17 -2.42 -7.75 -11.75
N ALA A 18 -2.60 -6.54 -11.24
CA ALA A 18 -2.58 -5.34 -12.06
C ALA A 18 -1.21 -5.10 -12.72
N ALA A 19 -0.13 -5.21 -11.96
CA ALA A 19 1.22 -5.06 -12.49
C ALA A 19 1.52 -6.11 -13.57
N GLY A 20 1.11 -7.37 -13.37
CA GLY A 20 1.31 -8.43 -14.34
C GLY A 20 0.53 -8.25 -15.66
N ARG A 21 -0.54 -7.44 -15.65
CA ARG A 21 -1.33 -7.10 -16.85
C ARG A 21 -0.87 -5.83 -17.55
N THR A 22 0.12 -5.11 -17.02
CA THR A 22 0.63 -3.90 -17.66
C THR A 22 1.38 -4.26 -18.95
N GLY A 23 0.75 -4.04 -20.12
CA GLY A 23 1.32 -4.40 -21.42
C GLY A 23 2.59 -3.61 -21.81
N ASN A 24 2.99 -2.62 -21.02
CA ASN A 24 4.16 -1.78 -21.26
C ASN A 24 5.48 -2.40 -20.73
N MET A 25 5.42 -3.51 -19.98
CA MET A 25 6.59 -4.15 -19.37
C MET A 25 6.41 -5.66 -19.25
N ALA A 26 7.51 -6.41 -19.29
CA ALA A 26 7.47 -7.83 -18.98
C ALA A 26 7.00 -8.06 -17.52
N THR A 27 6.27 -9.15 -17.29
CA THR A 27 5.66 -9.49 -16.00
C THR A 27 6.68 -9.53 -14.85
N GLY A 28 7.89 -10.06 -15.09
CA GLY A 28 8.95 -10.15 -14.07
C GLY A 28 9.35 -8.78 -13.48
N PRO A 29 9.85 -7.85 -14.30
CA PRO A 29 10.17 -6.48 -13.86
C PRO A 29 8.99 -5.72 -13.24
N ALA A 30 7.76 -5.90 -13.74
CA ALA A 30 6.58 -5.25 -13.19
C ALA A 30 6.28 -5.73 -11.75
N LEU A 31 6.35 -7.05 -11.50
CA LEU A 31 6.18 -7.61 -10.17
C LEU A 31 7.32 -7.23 -9.23
N ALA A 32 8.55 -7.16 -9.74
CA ALA A 32 9.71 -6.69 -8.99
C ALA A 32 9.51 -5.24 -8.52
N ALA A 33 9.06 -4.35 -9.40
CA ALA A 33 8.78 -2.96 -9.06
C ALA A 33 7.71 -2.82 -7.95
N VAL A 34 6.60 -3.57 -8.05
CA VAL A 34 5.57 -3.57 -6.99
C VAL A 34 6.12 -4.11 -5.67
N SER A 35 6.91 -5.19 -5.72
CA SER A 35 7.49 -5.80 -4.52
C SER A 35 8.51 -4.88 -3.85
N THR A 36 9.37 -4.23 -4.63
CA THR A 36 10.30 -3.20 -4.14
C THR A 36 9.54 -2.06 -3.48
N ALA A 37 8.50 -1.53 -4.12
CA ALA A 37 7.67 -0.48 -3.53
C ALA A 37 7.02 -0.92 -2.21
N ALA A 38 6.52 -2.16 -2.14
CA ALA A 38 5.95 -2.73 -0.93
C ALA A 38 6.98 -2.83 0.21
N TYR A 39 8.19 -3.35 -0.07
CA TYR A 39 9.27 -3.43 0.93
C TYR A 39 9.74 -2.05 1.38
N THR A 40 9.84 -1.08 0.46
CA THR A 40 10.18 0.30 0.81
C THR A 40 9.11 0.91 1.72
N GLY A 41 7.83 0.73 1.41
CA GLY A 41 6.73 1.18 2.26
C GLY A 41 6.74 0.51 3.64
N PHE A 42 7.02 -0.79 3.70
CA PHE A 42 7.16 -1.54 4.95
C PHE A 42 8.34 -1.04 5.81
N LEU A 43 9.46 -0.67 5.17
CA LEU A 43 10.63 -0.16 5.87
C LEU A 43 10.45 1.28 6.37
N ILE A 44 9.82 2.14 5.57
CA ILE A 44 9.63 3.57 5.88
C ILE A 44 8.44 3.80 6.81
N GLY A 45 7.42 2.94 6.75
CA GLY A 45 6.18 3.09 7.51
C GLY A 45 6.39 3.25 9.02
N PRO A 46 7.04 2.30 9.72
CA PRO A 46 7.21 2.38 11.17
C PRO A 46 8.03 3.59 11.64
N PRO A 47 9.18 3.93 11.04
CA PRO A 47 9.92 5.15 11.38
C PRO A 47 9.09 6.43 11.19
N PHE A 48 8.35 6.52 10.08
CA PHE A 48 7.54 7.69 9.78
C PHE A 48 6.38 7.86 10.77
N ILE A 49 5.71 6.76 11.14
CA ILE A 49 4.68 6.76 12.19
C ILE A 49 5.28 7.14 13.55
N GLY A 50 6.46 6.61 13.89
CA GLY A 50 7.14 6.94 15.15
C GLY A 50 7.50 8.41 15.27
N PHE A 51 8.03 9.00 14.20
CA PHE A 51 8.35 10.42 14.14
C PHE A 51 7.09 11.30 14.30
N LEU A 52 5.99 10.93 13.63
CA LEU A 52 4.69 11.60 13.80
C LEU A 52 4.12 11.45 15.22
N ALA A 53 4.35 10.30 15.86
CA ALA A 53 3.91 10.04 17.23
C ALA A 53 4.64 10.92 18.25
N GLU A 54 5.92 11.21 18.02
CA GLU A 54 6.73 12.09 18.87
C GLU A 54 6.25 13.56 18.81
N LEU A 55 5.78 14.02 17.64
CA LEU A 55 5.29 15.39 17.45
C LEU A 55 3.83 15.60 17.87
N THR A 56 3.00 14.54 17.86
CA THR A 56 1.55 14.66 18.08
C THR A 56 1.10 13.82 19.27
N ASN A 57 0.88 12.53 19.05
CA ASN A 57 0.58 11.46 20.00
C ASN A 57 0.40 10.16 19.19
N LEU A 58 0.62 8.99 19.81
CA LEU A 58 0.53 7.69 19.11
C LEU A 58 -0.84 7.46 18.45
N GLY A 59 -1.94 7.87 19.11
CA GLY A 59 -3.28 7.74 18.56
C GLY A 59 -3.48 8.54 17.26
N ASN A 60 -2.97 9.77 17.22
CA ASN A 60 -3.03 10.61 16.02
C ASN A 60 -2.09 10.11 14.93
N ALA A 61 -0.92 9.59 15.28
CA ALA A 61 0.00 9.00 14.32
C ALA A 61 -0.60 7.77 13.60
N LEU A 62 -1.44 6.98 14.26
CA LEU A 62 -2.12 5.84 13.64
C LEU A 62 -3.20 6.25 12.63
N TYR A 63 -3.78 7.45 12.74
CA TYR A 63 -4.67 7.96 11.69
C TYR A 63 -3.96 8.12 10.34
N LEU A 64 -2.63 8.23 10.31
CA LEU A 64 -1.87 8.19 9.08
C LEU A 64 -2.15 6.90 8.28
N VAL A 65 -2.24 5.75 8.95
CA VAL A 65 -2.52 4.46 8.29
C VAL A 65 -3.91 4.46 7.67
N VAL A 66 -4.88 5.09 8.35
CA VAL A 66 -6.24 5.26 7.83
C VAL A 66 -6.23 6.17 6.60
N ALA A 67 -5.47 7.27 6.64
CA ALA A 67 -5.32 8.18 5.50
C ALA A 67 -4.66 7.49 4.30
N LEU A 68 -3.61 6.69 4.52
CA LEU A 68 -2.97 5.89 3.46
C LEU A 68 -3.94 4.85 2.87
N SER A 69 -4.77 4.24 3.72
CA SER A 69 -5.81 3.30 3.28
C SER A 69 -6.88 3.99 2.43
N ALA A 70 -7.27 5.21 2.81
CA ALA A 70 -8.19 6.02 2.00
C ALA A 70 -7.55 6.42 0.66
N ALA A 71 -6.25 6.74 0.63
CA ALA A 71 -5.53 7.00 -0.61
C ALA A 71 -5.56 5.78 -1.55
N ILE A 72 -5.40 4.55 -1.04
CA ILE A 72 -5.56 3.33 -1.85
C ILE A 72 -6.94 3.29 -2.51
N ILE A 73 -8.01 3.64 -1.79
CA ILE A 73 -9.38 3.67 -2.34
C ILE A 73 -9.50 4.73 -3.45
N VAL A 74 -8.96 5.92 -3.23
CA VAL A 74 -8.98 7.01 -4.23
C VAL A 74 -8.22 6.62 -5.49
N PHE A 75 -7.05 5.98 -5.35
CA PHE A 75 -6.23 5.54 -6.48
C PHE A 75 -6.64 4.18 -7.06
N ALA A 76 -7.60 3.47 -6.45
CA ALA A 76 -8.07 2.18 -6.95
C ALA A 76 -8.60 2.27 -8.39
N GLY A 77 -9.21 3.39 -8.77
CA GLY A 77 -9.69 3.63 -10.14
C GLY A 77 -8.59 3.77 -11.19
N ALA A 78 -7.36 4.12 -10.77
CA ALA A 78 -6.20 4.20 -11.67
C ALA A 78 -5.67 2.80 -12.04
N VAL A 79 -5.98 1.80 -11.23
CA VAL A 79 -5.63 0.40 -11.49
C VAL A 79 -6.62 -0.16 -12.52
N LYS A 80 -6.29 -0.01 -13.81
CA LYS A 80 -7.07 -0.60 -14.92
C LYS A 80 -7.10 -2.12 -14.79
N THR A 81 -8.26 -2.65 -14.42
CA THR A 81 -8.55 -4.10 -14.34
C THR A 81 -9.26 -4.66 -15.58
N LYS A 82 -9.34 -3.90 -16.68
CA LYS A 82 -9.86 -4.39 -17.97
C LYS A 82 -8.79 -5.11 -18.78
#